data_AF-A0A383APR7-F1
#
_entry.id   AF-A0A383APR7-F1
#
_cell.length_a   1.000
_cell.length_b   1.000
_cell.length_c   1.000
_cell.angle_alpha   90.00
_cell.angle_beta   90.00
_cell.angle_gamma   90.00
#
_symmetry.space_group_name_H-M   'P 1'
#
loop_
_entity.id
_entity.type
_entity.pdbx_description
1 polymer ?
#
loop_
_entity_poly.entity_id
_entity_poly.type
_entity_poly.pdbx_seq_one_letter_code
_entity_poly.pdbx_strand_id
1 'polypeptide(L)'
;PPLPNQVCCLRSLYFNLTLYSEGFILADQVVEGLKKAKSSLKQERKPVSQVVAAQKATRSINDFVKAALAEENRWVLHPEEQTSIVETLQSINTLYQELYDKCRTPYHFEKNAAKFIAMQQEISHQVSCIHLSLDQGFYLTEPRGFAPGQAVELSWNEIQKILKGVESEGAWTRVPLSVPISDEDKASVIQLCTDLKTDQDQLKKNPRLNSFDQPLSIKDIQSIYGYFHKVHELLEKEENALGDTLKNQK
;
A
#
# COMPACT_ATOMS: atom_id res chain seq x y z
N PRO A 1 -12.60 -14.43 96.09
CA PRO A 1 -11.79 -13.81 95.02
C PRO A 1 -10.45 -14.55 94.87
N PRO A 2 -10.28 -15.34 93.79
CA PRO A 2 -9.74 -14.82 92.52
C PRO A 2 -10.53 -15.26 91.26
N LEU A 3 -10.10 -14.73 90.11
CA LEU A 3 -10.68 -14.78 88.75
C LEU A 3 -10.94 -16.19 88.15
N PRO A 4 -11.98 -16.37 87.30
CA PRO A 4 -12.06 -17.49 86.38
C PRO A 4 -11.72 -17.12 84.92
N ASN A 5 -11.00 -18.06 84.33
CA ASN A 5 -10.49 -18.19 82.96
C ASN A 5 -11.52 -18.13 81.83
N GLN A 6 -11.08 -17.49 80.73
CA GLN A 6 -10.99 -18.02 79.37
C GLN A 6 -11.85 -19.27 79.01
N VAL A 7 -13.04 -19.08 78.44
CA VAL A 7 -13.61 -19.97 77.39
C VAL A 7 -14.58 -19.16 76.52
N CYS A 8 -14.11 -18.34 75.58
CA CYS A 8 -14.99 -17.74 74.57
C CYS A 8 -14.19 -17.14 73.39
N CYS A 9 -13.40 -17.95 72.67
CA CYS A 9 -12.77 -17.46 71.42
C CYS A 9 -12.45 -18.54 70.35
N LEU A 10 -12.97 -19.77 70.44
CA LEU A 10 -12.60 -20.84 69.49
C LEU A 10 -13.73 -21.34 68.57
N ARG A 11 -14.95 -20.79 68.65
CA ARG A 11 -16.07 -21.24 67.78
C ARG A 11 -16.42 -20.31 66.61
N SER A 12 -15.93 -19.06 66.56
CA SER A 12 -16.21 -18.14 65.44
C SER A 12 -15.18 -18.16 64.31
N LEU A 13 -14.01 -18.78 64.50
CA LEU A 13 -12.97 -18.85 63.47
C LEU A 13 -13.15 -20.03 62.51
N TYR A 14 -13.74 -21.15 62.96
CA TYR A 14 -13.96 -22.31 62.09
C TYR A 14 -15.13 -22.13 61.10
N PHE A 15 -16.08 -21.23 61.38
CA PHE A 15 -17.22 -21.02 60.46
C PHE A 15 -16.92 -20.01 59.34
N ASN A 16 -15.93 -19.12 59.53
CA ASN A 16 -15.52 -18.16 58.50
C ASN A 16 -14.52 -18.74 57.49
N LEU A 17 -13.66 -19.69 57.91
CA LEU A 17 -12.67 -20.27 57.00
C LEU A 17 -13.27 -21.18 55.92
N THR A 18 -14.36 -21.90 56.23
CA THR A 18 -15.03 -22.81 55.26
C THR A 18 -15.79 -22.03 54.16
N LEU A 19 -16.45 -20.93 54.52
CA LEU A 19 -17.15 -20.06 53.57
C LEU A 19 -16.19 -19.30 52.63
N TYR A 20 -15.01 -18.91 53.13
CA TYR A 20 -13.98 -18.28 52.29
C TYR A 20 -13.30 -19.29 51.34
N SER A 21 -13.09 -20.54 51.76
CA SER A 21 -12.52 -21.57 50.87
C SER A 21 -13.49 -22.03 49.79
N GLU A 22 -14.78 -22.19 50.11
CA GLU A 22 -15.79 -22.60 49.12
C GLU A 22 -16.06 -21.51 48.08
N GLY A 23 -16.09 -20.24 48.51
CA GLY A 23 -16.20 -19.09 47.60
C GLY A 23 -15.01 -18.94 46.65
N PHE A 24 -13.80 -19.26 47.10
CA PHE A 24 -12.59 -19.24 46.28
C PHE A 24 -12.56 -20.40 45.26
N ILE A 25 -12.97 -21.61 45.67
CA ILE A 25 -13.06 -22.78 44.79
C ILE A 25 -14.13 -22.58 43.69
N LEU A 26 -15.28 -21.99 44.04
CA LEU A 26 -16.31 -21.63 43.05
C LEU A 26 -15.81 -20.56 42.06
N ALA A 27 -15.06 -19.56 42.53
CA ALA A 27 -14.48 -18.53 41.67
C ALA A 27 -13.45 -19.11 40.69
N ASP A 28 -12.56 -20.00 41.15
CA ASP A 28 -11.56 -20.67 40.30
C ASP A 28 -12.21 -21.59 39.26
N GLN A 29 -13.26 -22.33 39.64
CA GLN A 29 -14.02 -23.17 38.71
C GLN A 29 -14.76 -22.35 37.64
N VAL A 30 -15.32 -21.19 38.03
CA VAL A 30 -15.96 -20.26 37.09
C VAL A 30 -14.94 -19.63 36.15
N VAL A 31 -13.77 -19.21 36.66
CA VAL A 31 -12.69 -18.66 35.83
C VAL A 31 -12.15 -19.70 34.86
N GLU A 32 -11.98 -20.95 35.29
CA GLU A 32 -11.50 -22.02 34.43
C GLU A 32 -12.55 -22.46 33.41
N GLY A 33 -13.83 -22.44 33.78
CA GLY A 33 -14.97 -22.57 32.87
C GLY A 33 -15.00 -21.47 31.80
N LEU A 34 -14.75 -20.21 32.19
CA LEU A 34 -14.64 -19.08 31.27
C LEU A 34 -13.42 -19.18 30.36
N LYS A 35 -12.27 -19.65 30.84
CA LYS A 35 -11.08 -19.91 30.01
C LYS A 35 -11.35 -21.02 29.00
N LYS A 36 -11.99 -22.12 29.41
CA LYS A 36 -12.40 -23.22 28.52
C LYS A 36 -13.40 -22.73 27.48
N ALA A 37 -14.45 -22.02 27.88
CA ALA A 37 -15.43 -21.42 26.96
C ALA A 37 -14.79 -20.43 25.98
N LYS A 38 -13.85 -19.59 26.45
CA LYS A 38 -13.06 -18.67 25.61
C LYS A 38 -12.15 -19.43 24.64
N SER A 39 -11.57 -20.55 25.05
CA SER A 39 -10.73 -21.39 24.19
C SER A 39 -11.55 -22.14 23.13
N SER A 40 -12.72 -22.66 23.49
CA SER A 40 -13.67 -23.29 22.56
C SER A 40 -14.24 -22.29 21.56
N LEU A 41 -14.61 -21.08 22.01
CA LEU A 41 -15.00 -19.97 21.13
C LEU A 41 -13.85 -19.58 20.18
N LYS A 42 -12.59 -19.60 20.61
CA LYS A 42 -11.44 -19.35 19.73
C LYS A 42 -11.23 -20.48 18.71
N GLN A 43 -11.55 -21.73 19.05
CA GLN A 43 -11.48 -22.88 18.14
C GLN A 43 -12.60 -22.89 17.10
N GLU A 44 -13.83 -22.48 17.46
CA GLU A 44 -14.96 -22.32 16.52
C GLU A 44 -14.80 -21.07 15.62
N ARG A 45 -14.09 -20.05 16.09
CA ARG A 45 -13.73 -18.84 15.34
C ARG A 45 -12.52 -19.02 14.42
N LYS A 46 -12.22 -20.23 13.94
CA LYS A 46 -11.29 -20.34 12.81
C LYS A 46 -11.97 -19.66 11.60
N PRO A 47 -11.45 -18.51 11.13
CA PRO A 47 -12.09 -17.78 10.04
C PRO A 47 -12.15 -18.69 8.81
N VAL A 48 -13.29 -18.67 8.14
CA VAL A 48 -13.47 -19.42 6.88
C VAL A 48 -12.52 -18.89 5.81
N SER A 49 -12.19 -19.72 4.83
CA SER A 49 -11.18 -19.41 3.80
C SER A 49 -11.44 -18.08 3.07
N GLN A 50 -12.70 -17.70 2.89
CA GLN A 50 -13.11 -16.44 2.27
C GLN A 50 -12.72 -15.23 3.12
N VAL A 51 -12.90 -15.30 4.44
CA VAL A 51 -12.49 -14.24 5.37
C VAL A 51 -10.97 -14.13 5.42
N VAL A 52 -10.25 -15.25 5.40
CA VAL A 52 -8.78 -15.27 5.36
C VAL A 52 -8.24 -14.68 4.05
N ALA A 53 -8.82 -15.06 2.91
CA ALA A 53 -8.44 -14.54 1.60
C ALA A 53 -8.70 -13.03 1.50
N ALA A 54 -9.89 -12.57 1.92
CA ALA A 54 -10.24 -11.16 1.96
C ALA A 54 -9.31 -10.38 2.89
N GLN A 55 -9.01 -10.91 4.09
CA GLN A 55 -8.06 -10.29 5.02
C GLN A 55 -6.68 -10.11 4.40
N LYS A 56 -6.17 -11.11 3.68
CA LYS A 56 -4.88 -11.03 3.00
C LYS A 56 -4.90 -9.95 1.91
N ALA A 57 -5.95 -9.93 1.07
CA ALA A 57 -6.10 -8.95 -0.01
C ALA A 57 -6.21 -7.52 0.54
N THR A 58 -7.08 -7.30 1.53
CA THR A 58 -7.29 -5.99 2.16
C THR A 58 -6.02 -5.47 2.84
N ARG A 59 -5.26 -6.32 3.54
CA ARG A 59 -3.97 -5.89 4.13
C ARG A 59 -2.97 -5.48 3.07
N SER A 60 -2.79 -6.33 2.05
CA SER A 60 -1.85 -6.08 0.96
C SER A 60 -2.14 -4.76 0.24
N ILE A 61 -3.41 -4.48 -0.06
CA ILE A 61 -3.77 -3.27 -0.80
C ILE A 61 -3.66 -2.00 0.06
N ASN A 62 -3.92 -2.07 1.37
CA ASN A 62 -3.72 -0.92 2.26
C ASN A 62 -2.25 -0.52 2.32
N ASP A 63 -1.34 -1.49 2.48
CA ASP A 63 0.10 -1.20 2.49
C ASP A 63 0.58 -0.64 1.15
N PHE A 64 0.05 -1.18 0.05
CA PHE A 64 0.35 -0.73 -1.31
C PHE A 64 -0.12 0.71 -1.56
N VAL A 65 -1.39 1.03 -1.30
CA VAL A 65 -1.94 2.38 -1.48
C VAL A 65 -1.24 3.39 -0.58
N LYS A 66 -0.90 3.00 0.66
CA LYS A 66 -0.15 3.87 1.56
C LYS A 66 1.23 4.24 1.00
N ALA A 67 1.92 3.30 0.37
CA ALA A 67 3.20 3.57 -0.28
C ALA A 67 3.03 4.40 -1.57
N ALA A 68 2.04 4.07 -2.40
CA ALA A 68 1.77 4.77 -3.65
C ALA A 68 1.32 6.23 -3.45
N LEU A 69 0.55 6.51 -2.38
CA LEU A 69 0.07 7.85 -2.02
C LEU A 69 0.92 8.52 -0.91
N ALA A 70 2.15 8.05 -0.68
CA ALA A 70 3.10 8.75 0.16
C ALA A 70 3.45 10.11 -0.47
N GLU A 71 3.81 11.11 0.34
CA GLU A 71 3.98 12.51 -0.10
C GLU A 71 4.97 12.63 -1.27
N GLU A 72 6.06 11.86 -1.21
CA GLU A 72 7.08 11.73 -2.23
C GLU A 72 6.60 11.17 -3.58
N ASN A 73 5.45 10.48 -3.60
CA ASN A 73 4.92 9.77 -4.77
C ASN A 73 3.64 10.41 -5.34
N ARG A 74 3.00 11.32 -4.60
CA ARG A 74 1.70 11.92 -4.96
C ARG A 74 1.71 12.73 -6.24
N TRP A 75 2.84 13.38 -6.56
CA TRP A 75 2.96 14.25 -7.73
C TRP A 75 2.69 13.52 -9.06
N VAL A 76 2.85 12.19 -9.07
CA VAL A 76 2.65 11.34 -10.25
C VAL A 76 1.18 11.21 -10.62
N LEU A 77 0.26 11.21 -9.64
CA LEU A 77 -1.15 10.92 -9.86
C LEU A 77 -1.98 12.20 -9.94
N HIS A 78 -2.96 12.26 -10.85
CA HIS A 78 -3.89 13.37 -10.86
C HIS A 78 -4.73 13.37 -9.57
N PRO A 79 -5.07 14.54 -8.99
CA PRO A 79 -5.85 14.59 -7.74
C PRO A 79 -7.18 13.81 -7.79
N GLU A 80 -7.83 13.77 -8.95
CA GLU A 80 -9.07 13.00 -9.16
C GLU A 80 -8.83 11.49 -9.04
N GLU A 81 -7.72 10.97 -9.54
CA GLU A 81 -7.36 9.55 -9.43
C GLU A 81 -6.94 9.19 -8.01
N GLN A 82 -6.20 10.07 -7.33
CA GLN A 82 -5.90 9.91 -5.91
C GLN A 82 -7.20 9.78 -5.10
N THR A 83 -8.19 10.61 -5.41
CA THR A 83 -9.52 10.58 -4.78
C THR A 83 -10.22 9.24 -5.07
N SER A 84 -10.26 8.81 -6.33
CA SER A 84 -10.89 7.55 -6.74
C SER A 84 -10.23 6.32 -6.08
N ILE A 85 -8.90 6.30 -5.95
CA ILE A 85 -8.16 5.23 -5.26
C ILE A 85 -8.54 5.19 -3.77
N VAL A 86 -8.59 6.36 -3.11
CA VAL A 86 -8.97 6.45 -1.68
C VAL A 86 -10.42 5.99 -1.46
N GLU A 87 -11.35 6.40 -2.32
CA GLU A 87 -12.76 5.98 -2.25
C GLU A 87 -12.90 4.46 -2.46
N THR A 88 -12.19 3.91 -3.44
CA THR A 88 -12.17 2.46 -3.69
C THR A 88 -11.58 1.70 -2.51
N LEU A 89 -10.51 2.21 -1.88
CA LEU A 89 -9.92 1.62 -0.68
C LEU A 89 -10.89 1.65 0.51
N GLN A 90 -11.65 2.73 0.68
CA GLN A 90 -12.70 2.82 1.70
C GLN A 90 -13.83 1.81 1.46
N SER A 91 -14.23 1.61 0.21
CA SER A 91 -15.20 0.58 -0.20
C SER A 91 -14.71 -0.82 0.18
N ILE A 92 -13.47 -1.17 -0.19
CA ILE A 92 -12.83 -2.45 0.17
C ILE A 92 -12.85 -2.68 1.68
N ASN A 93 -12.41 -1.67 2.45
CA ASN A 93 -12.32 -1.77 3.91
C ASN A 93 -13.71 -1.96 4.54
N THR A 94 -14.73 -1.26 4.05
CA THR A 94 -16.11 -1.39 4.52
C THR A 94 -16.67 -2.79 4.23
N LEU A 95 -16.47 -3.27 2.99
CA LEU A 95 -16.96 -4.58 2.57
C LEU A 95 -16.25 -5.73 3.30
N TYR A 96 -14.94 -5.59 3.54
CA TYR A 96 -14.18 -6.54 4.35
C TYR A 96 -14.69 -6.58 5.80
N GLN A 97 -14.98 -5.43 6.42
CA GLN A 97 -15.54 -5.40 7.78
C GLN A 97 -16.91 -6.09 7.82
N GLU A 98 -17.78 -5.84 6.84
CA GLU A 98 -19.07 -6.54 6.76
C GLU A 98 -18.89 -8.07 6.64
N LEU A 99 -17.98 -8.51 5.76
CA LEU A 99 -17.68 -9.92 5.56
C LEU A 99 -17.12 -10.55 6.85
N TYR A 100 -16.18 -9.88 7.51
CA TYR A 100 -15.58 -10.33 8.76
C TYR A 100 -16.62 -10.44 9.87
N ASP A 101 -17.53 -9.48 9.98
CA ASP A 101 -18.54 -9.46 11.04
C ASP A 101 -19.66 -10.47 10.84
N LYS A 102 -20.11 -10.65 9.59
CA LYS A 102 -21.25 -11.52 9.26
C LYS A 102 -20.86 -12.97 8.96
N CYS A 103 -19.57 -13.26 8.73
CA CYS A 103 -19.07 -14.58 8.32
C CYS A 103 -17.99 -15.14 9.27
N ARG A 104 -18.15 -14.99 10.59
CA ARG A 104 -17.11 -15.31 11.59
C ARG A 104 -16.83 -16.81 11.79
N THR A 105 -17.74 -17.68 11.39
CA THR A 105 -17.62 -19.14 11.59
C THR A 105 -18.19 -19.91 10.40
N PRO A 106 -17.82 -21.19 10.20
CA PRO A 106 -18.37 -22.03 9.15
C PRO A 106 -19.90 -22.07 9.12
N TYR A 107 -20.54 -22.09 10.30
CA TYR A 107 -22.00 -22.05 10.42
C TYR A 107 -22.63 -20.78 9.81
N HIS A 108 -22.01 -19.62 10.01
CA HIS A 108 -22.48 -18.39 9.39
C HIS A 108 -22.32 -18.44 7.87
N PHE A 109 -21.19 -18.98 7.39
CA PHE A 109 -20.92 -19.14 5.97
C PHE A 109 -21.95 -20.04 5.28
N GLU A 110 -22.24 -21.21 5.85
CA GLU A 110 -23.20 -22.17 5.28
C GLU A 110 -24.62 -21.58 5.09
N LYS A 111 -25.03 -20.65 5.96
CA LYS A 111 -26.33 -19.98 5.83
C LYS A 111 -26.45 -19.07 4.61
N ASN A 112 -25.34 -18.53 4.09
CA ASN A 112 -25.37 -17.58 2.99
C ASN A 112 -24.08 -17.57 2.16
N ALA A 113 -23.62 -18.77 1.78
CA ALA A 113 -22.32 -18.97 1.14
C ALA A 113 -22.15 -18.15 -0.14
N ALA A 114 -23.19 -18.10 -0.99
CA ALA A 114 -23.19 -17.34 -2.23
C ALA A 114 -22.91 -15.85 -2.00
N LYS A 115 -23.57 -15.24 -0.99
CA LYS A 115 -23.33 -13.84 -0.62
C LYS A 115 -21.86 -13.62 -0.24
N PHE A 116 -21.32 -14.45 0.65
CA PHE A 116 -19.95 -14.26 1.16
C PHE A 116 -18.87 -14.53 0.11
N ILE A 117 -19.11 -15.47 -0.81
CA ILE A 117 -18.26 -15.67 -1.98
C ILE A 117 -18.27 -14.42 -2.87
N ALA A 118 -19.46 -13.89 -3.18
CA ALA A 118 -19.58 -12.68 -4.00
C ALA A 118 -18.89 -11.46 -3.36
N MET A 119 -19.02 -11.28 -2.03
CA MET A 119 -18.32 -10.21 -1.32
C MET A 119 -16.79 -10.37 -1.41
N GLN A 120 -16.25 -11.58 -1.27
CA GLN A 120 -14.82 -11.82 -1.40
C GLN A 120 -14.33 -11.57 -2.84
N GLN A 121 -15.11 -11.97 -3.84
CA GLN A 121 -14.81 -11.71 -5.25
C GLN A 121 -14.81 -10.22 -5.56
N GLU A 122 -15.78 -9.47 -5.03
CA GLU A 122 -15.85 -8.01 -5.18
C GLU A 122 -14.63 -7.31 -4.55
N ILE A 123 -14.21 -7.74 -3.34
CA ILE A 123 -12.96 -7.25 -2.72
C ILE A 123 -11.77 -7.51 -3.66
N SER A 124 -11.65 -8.73 -4.19
CA SER A 124 -10.57 -9.07 -5.13
C SER A 124 -10.63 -8.26 -6.43
N HIS A 125 -11.82 -7.97 -6.93
CA HIS A 125 -12.03 -7.15 -8.13
C HIS A 125 -11.59 -5.70 -7.88
N GLN A 126 -12.06 -5.07 -6.80
CA GLN A 126 -11.69 -3.69 -6.45
C GLN A 126 -10.19 -3.54 -6.17
N VAL A 127 -9.57 -4.53 -5.51
CA VAL A 127 -8.11 -4.60 -5.35
C VAL A 127 -7.41 -4.60 -6.71
N SER A 128 -7.91 -5.39 -7.66
CA SER A 128 -7.36 -5.46 -9.02
C SER A 128 -7.54 -4.13 -9.76
N CYS A 129 -8.66 -3.44 -9.58
CA CYS A 129 -8.89 -2.11 -10.16
C CYS A 129 -7.89 -1.07 -9.63
N ILE A 130 -7.61 -1.05 -8.32
CA ILE A 130 -6.59 -0.15 -7.75
C ILE A 130 -5.21 -0.48 -8.34
N HIS A 131 -4.85 -1.77 -8.43
CA HIS A 131 -3.61 -2.18 -9.08
C HIS A 131 -3.57 -1.72 -10.53
N LEU A 132 -4.61 -1.93 -11.33
CA LEU A 132 -4.67 -1.45 -12.71
C LEU A 132 -4.54 0.07 -12.80
N SER A 133 -5.23 0.84 -11.96
CA SER A 133 -5.10 2.30 -11.93
C SER A 133 -3.68 2.77 -11.60
N LEU A 134 -2.97 2.06 -10.72
CA LEU A 134 -1.60 2.39 -10.32
C LEU A 134 -0.55 1.81 -11.27
N ASP A 135 -0.83 0.67 -11.91
CA ASP A 135 0.04 -0.03 -12.86
C ASP A 135 -0.07 0.58 -14.27
N GLN A 136 -1.22 1.18 -14.61
CA GLN A 136 -1.47 1.95 -15.85
C GLN A 136 -1.35 3.46 -15.63
N GLY A 137 -1.28 3.89 -14.37
CA GLY A 137 -1.08 5.27 -13.96
C GLY A 137 0.31 5.77 -14.33
N PHE A 138 0.34 6.53 -15.42
CA PHE A 138 1.33 7.53 -15.80
C PHE A 138 2.63 7.11 -16.46
N TYR A 139 2.73 7.61 -17.69
CA TYR A 139 3.98 8.09 -18.26
C TYR A 139 3.69 9.48 -18.84
N LEU A 140 4.59 10.45 -18.69
CA LEU A 140 4.50 11.73 -19.43
C LEU A 140 4.69 11.55 -20.95
N THR A 141 4.80 10.30 -21.42
CA THR A 141 4.40 9.90 -22.77
C THR A 141 2.91 9.59 -22.70
N GLU A 142 2.05 10.36 -23.39
CA GLU A 142 0.58 10.14 -23.57
C GLU A 142 0.00 8.81 -23.05
N PRO A 143 -1.21 8.80 -22.45
CA PRO A 143 -1.81 7.58 -21.90
C PRO A 143 -1.99 6.53 -23.01
N ARG A 144 -1.02 5.64 -23.15
CA ARG A 144 -0.97 4.64 -24.23
C ARG A 144 -1.20 3.23 -23.72
N GLY A 145 -1.51 3.06 -22.43
CA GLY A 145 -1.75 1.74 -21.84
C GLY A 145 -0.55 0.80 -22.00
N PHE A 146 0.67 1.34 -22.07
CA PHE A 146 1.88 0.55 -22.17
C PHE A 146 2.24 -0.06 -20.82
N ALA A 147 2.79 -1.28 -20.86
CA ALA A 147 3.40 -1.87 -19.68
C ALA A 147 4.59 -1.00 -19.21
N PRO A 148 4.87 -0.93 -17.90
CA PRO A 148 5.90 -0.05 -17.37
C PRO A 148 7.28 -0.17 -18.01
N GLY A 149 7.71 -1.38 -18.33
CA GLY A 149 8.98 -1.62 -19.01
C GLY A 149 9.03 -0.99 -20.40
N GLN A 150 7.92 -1.06 -21.14
CA GLN A 150 7.81 -0.44 -22.45
C GLN A 150 7.82 1.09 -22.36
N ALA A 151 7.18 1.66 -21.35
CA ALA A 151 7.19 3.09 -21.17
C ALA A 151 8.55 3.65 -20.72
N VAL A 152 9.26 2.94 -19.83
CA VAL A 152 10.65 3.25 -19.49
C VAL A 152 11.53 3.23 -20.75
N GLU A 153 11.33 2.24 -21.63
CA GLU A 153 12.06 2.15 -22.89
C GLU A 153 11.75 3.31 -23.85
N LEU A 154 10.48 3.65 -24.05
CA LEU A 154 10.09 4.77 -24.90
C LEU A 154 10.59 6.11 -24.36
N SER A 155 10.47 6.33 -23.05
CA SER A 155 11.00 7.51 -22.37
C SER A 155 12.51 7.62 -22.56
N TRP A 156 13.25 6.53 -22.37
CA TRP A 156 14.70 6.52 -22.57
C TRP A 156 15.10 6.90 -24.01
N ASN A 157 14.37 6.39 -25.01
CA ASN A 157 14.65 6.73 -26.41
C ASN A 157 14.52 8.24 -26.69
N GLU A 158 13.59 8.94 -26.03
CA GLU A 158 13.47 10.40 -26.12
C GLU A 158 14.60 11.11 -25.38
N ILE A 159 14.95 10.65 -24.18
CA ILE A 159 16.06 11.22 -23.38
C ILE A 159 17.40 11.11 -24.13
N GLN A 160 17.62 10.01 -24.86
CA GLN A 160 18.81 9.86 -25.70
C GLN A 160 18.92 10.94 -26.78
N LYS A 161 17.79 11.44 -27.31
CA LYS A 161 17.81 12.54 -28.27
C LYS A 161 18.26 13.84 -27.61
N ILE A 162 17.74 14.12 -26.40
CA ILE A 162 18.14 15.29 -25.59
C ILE A 162 19.64 15.23 -25.28
N LEU A 163 20.11 14.10 -24.75
CA LEU A 163 21.53 13.92 -24.42
C LEU A 163 22.43 14.15 -25.63
N LYS A 164 22.07 13.56 -26.78
CA LYS A 164 22.81 13.75 -28.03
C LYS A 164 22.85 15.23 -28.41
N GLY A 165 21.72 15.94 -28.36
CA GLY A 165 21.65 17.37 -28.63
C GLY A 165 22.56 18.21 -27.73
N VAL A 166 22.51 17.95 -26.42
CA VAL A 166 23.33 18.64 -25.42
C VAL A 166 24.83 18.39 -25.63
N GLU A 167 25.21 17.15 -25.97
CA GLU A 167 26.61 16.78 -26.18
C GLU A 167 27.17 17.29 -27.52
N SER A 168 26.44 17.10 -28.63
CA SER A 168 26.96 17.41 -29.97
C SER A 168 26.65 18.82 -30.45
N GLU A 169 25.48 19.36 -30.10
CA GLU A 169 25.00 20.65 -30.61
C GLU A 169 25.07 21.75 -29.54
N GLY A 170 25.21 21.38 -28.26
CA GLY A 170 25.21 22.35 -27.16
C GLY A 170 23.87 23.06 -27.00
N ALA A 171 22.77 22.40 -27.38
CA ALA A 171 21.44 22.96 -27.40
C ALA A 171 20.38 21.91 -27.04
N TRP A 172 19.21 22.38 -26.61
CA TRP A 172 18.02 21.55 -26.42
C TRP A 172 17.41 21.19 -27.78
N THR A 173 17.29 19.89 -28.08
CA THR A 173 16.94 19.40 -29.43
C THR A 173 15.49 18.94 -29.58
N ARG A 174 14.72 18.84 -28.50
CA ARG A 174 13.30 18.48 -28.58
C ARG A 174 12.41 19.72 -28.83
N VAL A 175 12.92 20.90 -28.49
CA VAL A 175 12.20 22.16 -28.67
C VAL A 175 12.32 22.66 -30.12
N PRO A 176 11.27 23.30 -30.69
CA PRO A 176 11.29 23.78 -32.07
C PRO A 176 12.29 24.93 -32.33
N LEU A 177 12.73 25.59 -31.26
CA LEU A 177 13.66 26.71 -31.28
C LEU A 177 15.04 26.22 -30.82
N SER A 178 16.11 26.64 -31.49
CA SER A 178 17.47 26.34 -31.02
C SER A 178 17.73 27.12 -29.74
N VAL A 179 17.62 26.43 -28.60
CA VAL A 179 17.89 26.98 -27.26
C VAL A 179 19.25 26.47 -26.81
N PRO A 180 20.28 27.34 -26.71
CA PRO A 180 21.59 26.93 -26.22
C PRO A 180 21.49 26.49 -24.76
N ILE A 181 22.26 25.47 -24.38
CA ILE A 181 22.38 25.05 -22.99
C ILE A 181 23.47 25.86 -22.29
N SER A 182 23.23 26.25 -21.04
CA SER A 182 24.27 26.87 -20.20
C SER A 182 25.33 25.83 -19.80
N ASP A 183 26.57 26.26 -19.55
CA ASP A 183 27.64 25.35 -19.10
C ASP A 183 27.31 24.71 -17.73
N GLU A 184 26.60 25.46 -16.87
CA GLU A 184 26.14 25.01 -15.56
C GLU A 184 25.05 23.92 -15.69
N ASP A 185 24.08 24.11 -16.57
CA ASP A 185 23.03 23.13 -16.81
C ASP A 185 23.56 21.91 -17.55
N LYS A 186 24.53 22.08 -18.46
CA LYS A 186 25.10 20.99 -19.26
C LYS A 186 25.65 19.86 -18.39
N ALA A 187 26.44 20.20 -17.37
CA ALA A 187 26.97 19.20 -16.45
C ALA A 187 25.85 18.49 -15.67
N SER A 188 24.85 19.25 -15.20
CA SER A 188 23.70 18.70 -14.46
C SER A 188 22.86 17.74 -15.31
N VAL A 189 22.62 18.09 -16.59
CA VAL A 189 21.84 17.27 -17.53
C VAL A 189 22.58 15.99 -17.88
N ILE A 190 23.89 16.05 -18.11
CA ILE A 190 24.70 14.84 -18.38
C ILE A 190 24.67 13.89 -17.19
N GLN A 191 24.79 14.41 -15.96
CA GLN A 191 24.71 13.59 -14.75
C GLN A 191 23.32 12.96 -14.62
N LEU A 192 22.25 13.73 -14.80
CA LEU A 192 20.87 13.26 -14.71
C LEU A 192 20.59 12.15 -15.73
N CYS A 193 21.05 12.32 -16.99
CA CYS A 193 20.96 11.30 -18.03
C CYS A 193 21.75 10.02 -17.70
N THR A 194 22.90 10.15 -17.04
CA THR A 194 23.71 9.00 -16.58
C THR A 194 22.99 8.21 -15.49
N ASP A 195 22.36 8.90 -14.55
CA ASP A 195 21.57 8.30 -13.49
C ASP A 195 20.33 7.60 -14.07
N LEU A 196 19.63 8.27 -14.99
CA LEU A 196 18.49 7.72 -15.73
C LEU A 196 18.87 6.45 -16.50
N LYS A 197 20.06 6.41 -17.12
CA LYS A 197 20.55 5.21 -17.79
C LYS A 197 20.71 4.04 -16.80
N THR A 198 21.33 4.32 -15.65
CA THR A 198 21.54 3.32 -14.60
C THR A 198 20.21 2.76 -14.10
N ASP A 199 19.24 3.64 -13.82
CA ASP A 199 17.90 3.25 -13.37
C ASP A 199 17.16 2.45 -14.45
N GLN A 200 17.24 2.87 -15.71
CA GLN A 200 16.66 2.14 -16.84
C GLN A 200 17.23 0.72 -16.98
N ASP A 201 18.54 0.55 -16.87
CA ASP A 201 19.19 -0.76 -16.94
C ASP A 201 18.81 -1.67 -15.76
N GLN A 202 18.49 -1.10 -14.60
CA GLN A 202 17.97 -1.85 -13.47
C GLN A 202 16.51 -2.25 -13.69
N LEU A 203 15.66 -1.32 -14.13
CA LEU A 203 14.24 -1.54 -14.38
C LEU A 203 14.02 -2.59 -15.47
N LYS A 204 14.78 -2.55 -16.57
CA LYS A 204 14.69 -3.54 -17.67
C LYS A 204 14.92 -4.99 -17.24
N LYS A 205 15.66 -5.23 -16.15
CA LYS A 205 15.91 -6.58 -15.63
C LYS A 205 14.71 -7.17 -14.89
N ASN A 206 13.70 -6.36 -14.57
CA ASN A 206 12.54 -6.80 -13.81
C ASN A 206 11.42 -7.28 -14.76
N PRO A 207 11.16 -8.60 -14.86
CA PRO A 207 10.20 -9.14 -15.84
C PRO A 207 8.76 -8.72 -15.54
N ARG A 208 8.43 -8.35 -14.29
CA ARG A 208 7.11 -7.89 -13.88
C ARG A 208 6.71 -6.56 -14.54
N LEU A 209 7.68 -5.79 -15.04
CA LEU A 209 7.39 -4.52 -15.70
C LEU A 209 6.91 -4.71 -17.14
N ASN A 210 7.05 -5.90 -17.72
CA ASN A 210 6.72 -6.16 -19.13
C ASN A 210 5.33 -6.81 -19.32
N SER A 211 4.57 -7.03 -18.25
CA SER A 211 3.24 -7.62 -18.30
C SER A 211 2.34 -7.04 -17.19
N PHE A 212 1.03 -7.03 -17.43
CA PHE A 212 0.01 -6.71 -16.43
C PHE A 212 -0.54 -7.96 -15.70
N ASP A 213 -0.03 -9.15 -16.03
CA ASP A 213 -0.51 -10.42 -15.46
C ASP A 213 -0.17 -10.56 -13.97
N GLN A 214 0.86 -9.85 -13.51
CA GLN A 214 1.28 -9.84 -12.10
C GLN A 214 1.25 -8.41 -11.56
N PRO A 215 0.65 -8.20 -10.37
CA PRO A 215 0.65 -6.89 -9.76
C PRO A 215 2.08 -6.45 -9.41
N LEU A 216 2.36 -5.17 -9.58
CA LEU A 216 3.63 -4.60 -9.16
C LEU A 216 3.80 -4.68 -7.64
N SER A 217 5.03 -4.91 -7.19
CA SER A 217 5.36 -4.74 -5.77
C SER A 217 5.65 -3.27 -5.45
N ILE A 218 5.57 -2.91 -4.17
CA ILE A 218 5.89 -1.57 -3.68
C ILE A 218 7.26 -1.09 -4.17
N LYS A 219 8.27 -1.99 -4.14
CA LYS A 219 9.63 -1.68 -4.60
C LYS A 219 9.67 -1.38 -6.11
N ASP A 220 8.85 -2.08 -6.90
CA ASP A 220 8.79 -1.85 -8.34
C ASP A 220 8.24 -0.45 -8.62
N ILE A 221 7.15 -0.08 -7.96
CA ILE A 221 6.54 1.26 -8.07
C ILE A 221 7.51 2.35 -7.65
N GLN A 222 8.14 2.23 -6.48
CA GLN A 222 9.11 3.22 -6.02
C GLN A 222 10.26 3.41 -7.02
N SER A 223 10.72 2.33 -7.65
CA SER A 223 11.79 2.40 -8.65
C SER A 223 11.31 3.07 -9.94
N ILE A 224 10.10 2.74 -10.41
CA ILE A 224 9.49 3.36 -11.60
C ILE A 224 9.25 4.85 -11.35
N TYR A 225 8.70 5.21 -10.19
CA TYR A 225 8.39 6.58 -9.82
C TYR A 225 9.66 7.41 -9.66
N GLY A 226 10.70 6.83 -9.03
CA GLY A 226 12.01 7.47 -8.94
C GLY A 226 12.63 7.75 -10.31
N TYR A 227 12.51 6.81 -11.26
CA TYR A 227 12.94 7.03 -12.63
C TYR A 227 12.16 8.18 -13.29
N PHE A 228 10.82 8.14 -13.28
CA PHE A 228 10.01 9.17 -13.92
C PHE A 228 10.08 10.53 -13.24
N HIS A 229 10.44 10.60 -11.96
CA HIS A 229 10.77 11.86 -11.29
C HIS A 229 11.97 12.54 -11.93
N LYS A 230 13.05 11.80 -12.16
CA LYS A 230 14.25 12.32 -12.85
C LYS A 230 13.96 12.69 -14.30
N VAL A 231 13.10 11.92 -14.98
CA VAL A 231 12.63 12.28 -16.34
C VAL A 231 11.91 13.62 -16.28
N HIS A 232 11.01 13.82 -15.32
CA HIS A 232 10.27 15.07 -15.17
C HIS A 232 11.22 16.25 -14.89
N GLU A 233 12.17 16.10 -13.96
CA GLU A 233 13.19 17.11 -13.67
C GLU A 233 13.97 17.52 -14.93
N LEU A 234 14.36 16.55 -15.78
CA LEU A 234 15.04 16.82 -17.04
C LEU A 234 14.17 17.66 -17.99
N LEU A 235 12.88 17.33 -18.08
CA LEU A 235 11.94 18.02 -18.96
C LEU A 235 11.59 19.42 -18.45
N GLU A 236 11.47 19.61 -17.14
CA GLU A 236 11.28 20.94 -16.54
C GLU A 236 12.47 21.86 -16.84
N LYS A 237 13.70 21.34 -16.81
CA LYS A 237 14.89 22.11 -17.22
C LYS A 237 14.79 22.58 -18.67
N GLU A 238 14.38 21.70 -19.57
CA GLU A 238 14.16 22.03 -20.99
C GLU A 238 13.06 23.09 -21.18
N GLU A 239 11.92 22.93 -20.48
CA GLU A 239 10.78 23.84 -20.55
C GLU A 239 11.13 25.22 -19.99
N ASN A 240 11.83 25.28 -18.86
CA ASN A 240 12.28 26.53 -18.26
C ASN A 240 13.25 27.27 -19.19
N ALA A 241 14.21 26.56 -19.80
CA ALA A 241 15.14 27.15 -20.75
C ALA A 241 14.43 27.73 -21.99
N LEU A 242 13.41 27.03 -22.50
CA LEU A 242 12.56 27.54 -23.57
C LEU A 242 11.77 28.78 -23.13
N GLY A 243 11.15 28.72 -21.95
CA GLY A 243 10.37 29.82 -21.39
C GLY A 243 11.18 31.10 -21.21
N ASP A 244 12.42 30.98 -20.71
CA ASP A 244 13.30 32.12 -20.52
C ASP A 244 13.83 32.69 -21.84
N THR A 245 14.12 31.82 -22.81
CA THR A 245 14.45 32.26 -24.17
C THR A 245 13.30 33.05 -24.81
N LEU A 246 12.06 32.59 -24.65
CA LEU A 246 10.88 33.27 -25.18
C LEU A 246 10.60 34.61 -24.47
N LYS A 247 10.86 34.71 -23.16
CA LYS A 247 10.75 35.98 -22.42
C LYS A 247 11.80 36.99 -22.88
N ASN A 248 13.03 36.53 -23.12
CA ASN A 248 14.15 37.37 -23.53
C ASN A 248 14.10 37.81 -25.01
N GLN A 249 13.21 37.21 -25.81
CA GLN A 249 12.91 37.63 -27.18
C GLN A 249 11.85 38.72 -27.28
N LYS A 250 11.18 39.08 -26.17
CA LYS A 250 10.25 40.22 -26.07
C LYS A 250 10.95 41.48 -25.60
#